data_AF-A0AAX2GBK5-F1
#
_entry.id   AF-A0AAX2GBK5-F1
#
_cell.length_a   1.000
_cell.length_b   1.000
_cell.length_c   1.000
_cell.angle_alpha   90.00
_cell.angle_beta   90.00
_cell.angle_gamma   90.00
#
_symmetry.space_group_name_H-M   'P 1'
#
loop_
_entity.id
_entity.type
_entity.pdbx_description
1 polymer ?
#
loop_
_entity_poly.entity_id
_entity_poly.type
_entity_poly.pdbx_seq_one_letter_code
_entity_poly.pdbx_strand_id
1 'polypeptide(L)'
;MKLTKEERKELTYQIGDIIEQKCRCCYYNRTSNESFSVNECKACPTGEELRQLGRYLDTQPKKNGGPRKRAPIGLTPEIVRGLNIQGIPDTEISIMYERSFTYVGKLKKKWEREGKWKGPTNMREIKKG
;
A
#
# COMPACT_ATOMS: atom_id res chain seq x y z
N MET A 1 -1.27 6.21 23.44
CA MET A 1 -1.64 4.91 24.06
C MET A 1 -1.74 3.87 22.95
N LYS A 2 -1.26 2.64 23.14
CA LYS A 2 -1.44 1.58 22.13
C LYS A 2 -2.68 0.76 22.51
N LEU A 3 -3.75 0.85 21.72
CA LEU A 3 -4.90 -0.05 21.83
C LEU A 3 -4.45 -1.50 21.62
N THR A 4 -4.95 -2.39 22.47
CA THR A 4 -4.91 -3.84 22.30
C THR A 4 -5.75 -4.29 21.10
N LYS A 5 -5.67 -5.57 20.73
CA LYS A 5 -6.46 -6.09 19.60
C LYS A 5 -7.95 -6.11 19.93
N GLU A 6 -8.26 -6.39 21.19
CA GLU A 6 -9.60 -6.50 21.75
C GLU A 6 -10.26 -5.12 21.81
N GLU A 7 -9.58 -4.12 22.38
CA GLU A 7 -10.06 -2.73 22.39
C GLU A 7 -10.24 -2.18 20.97
N ARG A 8 -9.36 -2.56 20.03
CA ARG A 8 -9.51 -2.16 18.62
C ARG A 8 -10.77 -2.77 17.99
N LYS A 9 -11.03 -4.05 18.27
CA LYS A 9 -12.22 -4.74 17.78
C LYS A 9 -13.47 -4.08 18.34
N GLU A 10 -13.48 -3.80 19.64
CA GLU A 10 -14.58 -3.10 20.31
C GLU A 10 -14.81 -1.70 19.74
N LEU A 11 -13.77 -0.89 19.59
CA LEU A 11 -13.85 0.45 19.02
C LEU A 11 -14.33 0.43 17.56
N THR A 12 -13.99 -0.60 16.78
CA THR A 12 -14.50 -0.79 15.42
C THR A 12 -16.00 -1.06 15.42
N TYR A 13 -16.51 -1.90 16.33
CA TYR A 13 -17.95 -2.14 16.47
C TYR A 13 -18.68 -0.89 16.96
N GLN A 14 -18.14 -0.16 17.94
CA GLN A 14 -18.71 1.09 18.43
C GLN A 14 -18.85 2.12 17.30
N ILE A 15 -17.83 2.27 16.44
CA ILE A 15 -17.92 3.11 15.24
C ILE A 15 -19.03 2.64 14.31
N GLY A 16 -19.14 1.32 14.08
CA GLY A 16 -20.18 0.73 13.26
C GLY A 16 -21.59 1.02 13.78
N ASP A 17 -21.82 0.86 15.07
CA ASP A 17 -23.11 1.13 15.72
C ASP A 17 -23.49 2.61 15.63
N ILE A 18 -22.53 3.52 15.85
CA ILE A 18 -22.75 4.97 15.70
C ILE A 18 -23.14 5.30 14.25
N ILE A 19 -22.48 4.69 13.27
CA ILE A 19 -22.80 4.93 11.86
C ILE A 19 -24.21 4.40 11.55
N GLU A 20 -24.54 3.19 11.96
CA GLU A 20 -25.84 2.57 11.66
C GLU A 20 -27.00 3.31 12.37
N GLN A 21 -26.86 3.60 13.65
CA GLN A 21 -27.93 4.20 14.45
C GLN A 21 -28.09 5.71 14.19
N LYS A 22 -26.97 6.45 14.07
CA LYS A 22 -27.01 7.92 14.04
C LYS A 22 -26.76 8.49 12.64
N CYS A 23 -25.91 7.86 11.81
CA CYS A 23 -25.50 8.46 10.53
C CYS A 23 -26.31 7.95 9.34
N ARG A 24 -26.68 6.66 9.30
CA ARG A 24 -27.50 6.09 8.22
C ARG A 24 -28.93 6.61 8.24
N CYS A 25 -29.45 6.88 9.44
CA CYS A 25 -30.75 7.53 9.65
C CYS A 25 -30.69 9.07 9.52
N CYS A 26 -29.50 9.66 9.35
CA CYS A 26 -29.34 11.11 9.29
C CYS A 26 -29.88 11.69 7.99
N TYR A 27 -30.74 12.70 8.09
CA TYR A 27 -31.32 13.41 6.95
C TYR A 27 -30.26 13.94 5.96
N TYR A 28 -29.13 14.44 6.47
CA TYR A 28 -28.05 15.01 5.65
C TYR A 28 -27.18 13.98 4.91
N ASN A 29 -27.20 12.72 5.33
CA ASN A 29 -26.43 11.64 4.70
C ASN A 29 -27.30 10.71 3.85
N ARG A 30 -28.62 10.89 3.88
CA ARG A 30 -29.57 10.05 3.16
C ARG A 30 -29.67 10.51 1.70
N THR A 31 -28.68 10.16 0.89
CA THR A 31 -28.74 10.43 -0.57
C THR A 31 -29.74 9.50 -1.28
N SER A 32 -29.91 8.26 -0.80
CA SER A 32 -30.97 7.31 -1.17
C SER A 32 -30.98 6.12 -0.19
N ASN A 33 -32.11 5.39 -0.05
CA ASN A 33 -32.19 4.20 0.83
C ASN A 33 -31.30 3.03 0.36
N GLU A 34 -30.89 3.04 -0.92
CA GLU A 34 -30.07 2.00 -1.56
C GLU A 34 -28.57 2.29 -1.47
N SER A 35 -28.19 3.51 -1.06
CA SER A 35 -26.81 3.91 -0.91
C SER A 35 -26.26 3.42 0.43
N PHE A 36 -25.31 2.48 0.37
CA PHE A 36 -24.55 2.02 1.54
C PHE A 36 -23.43 2.97 1.94
N SER A 37 -23.16 4.01 1.14
CA SER A 37 -22.08 4.96 1.43
C SER A 37 -22.57 6.06 2.36
N VAL A 38 -22.13 6.00 3.62
CA VAL A 38 -22.34 7.07 4.60
C VAL A 38 -21.11 7.95 4.63
N ASN A 39 -21.26 9.23 4.30
CA ASN A 39 -20.19 10.21 4.43
C ASN A 39 -20.16 10.78 5.85
N GLU A 40 -18.97 11.05 6.37
CA GLU A 40 -18.83 11.69 7.67
C GLU A 40 -19.17 13.19 7.56
N CYS A 41 -20.12 13.67 8.36
CA CYS A 41 -20.48 15.08 8.37
C CYS A 41 -19.42 15.92 9.11
N LYS A 42 -18.97 17.00 8.48
CA LYS A 42 -17.91 17.86 9.05
C LYS A 42 -18.37 18.69 10.26
N ALA A 43 -19.63 19.12 10.27
CA ALA A 43 -20.15 20.10 11.22
C ALA A 43 -21.00 19.50 12.36
N CYS A 44 -21.30 18.20 12.36
CA CYS A 44 -22.16 17.62 13.40
C CYS A 44 -21.34 16.99 14.54
N PRO A 45 -21.85 17.02 15.79
CA PRO A 45 -21.17 16.42 16.94
C PRO A 45 -20.85 14.94 16.77
N THR A 46 -21.74 14.17 16.13
CA THR A 46 -21.52 12.74 15.84
C THR A 46 -20.38 12.53 14.84
N GLY A 47 -20.22 13.41 13.86
CA GLY A 47 -19.09 13.38 12.95
C GLY A 47 -17.78 13.72 13.65
N GLU A 48 -17.81 14.64 14.62
CA GLU A 48 -16.65 14.94 15.46
C GLU A 48 -16.22 13.74 16.32
N GLU A 49 -17.18 13.06 16.94
CA GLU A 49 -16.96 11.82 17.70
C GLU A 49 -16.31 10.74 16.81
N LEU A 50 -16.83 10.52 15.60
CA LEU A 50 -16.27 9.57 14.64
C LEU A 50 -14.83 9.90 14.23
N ARG A 51 -14.49 11.19 14.03
CA ARG A 51 -13.10 11.61 13.74
C ARG A 51 -12.17 11.32 14.91
N GLN A 52 -12.62 11.58 16.13
CA GLN A 52 -11.81 11.31 17.32
C GLN A 52 -11.56 9.80 17.45
N LEU A 53 -12.59 8.97 17.30
CA LEU A 53 -12.49 7.51 17.30
C LEU A 53 -11.57 6.99 16.17
N GLY A 54 -11.69 7.54 14.96
CA GLY A 54 -10.82 7.20 13.83
C GLY A 54 -9.34 7.52 14.08
N ARG A 55 -9.03 8.65 14.74
CA ARG A 55 -7.65 9.02 15.11
C ARG A 55 -7.00 8.01 16.05
N TYR A 56 -7.76 7.41 16.96
CA TYR A 56 -7.24 6.34 17.82
C TYR A 56 -6.83 5.09 17.03
N LEU A 57 -7.48 4.82 15.89
CA LEU A 57 -7.08 3.74 14.97
C LEU A 57 -5.87 4.13 14.11
N ASP A 58 -5.78 5.38 13.66
CA ASP A 58 -4.72 5.87 12.77
C ASP A 58 -3.36 6.09 13.45
N THR A 59 -3.35 6.39 14.76
CA THR A 59 -2.11 6.57 15.52
C THR A 59 -1.28 5.28 15.67
N GLN A 60 -1.79 4.14 15.21
CA GLN A 60 -1.09 2.87 15.23
C GLN A 60 -0.20 2.69 14.00
N PRO A 61 1.08 2.27 14.16
CA PRO A 61 1.96 2.02 13.03
C PRO A 61 1.37 0.91 12.13
N LYS A 62 1.12 1.25 10.86
CA LYS A 62 0.67 0.29 9.84
C LYS A 62 1.74 -0.81 9.71
N LYS A 63 1.45 -2.01 10.19
CA LYS A 63 2.32 -3.22 10.06
C LYS A 63 2.37 -3.75 8.61
N ASN A 64 2.24 -2.89 7.60
CA ASN A 64 2.19 -3.30 6.20
C ASN A 64 3.59 -3.63 5.63
N GLY A 65 4.64 -3.44 6.41
CA GLY A 65 5.99 -3.91 6.07
C GLY A 65 6.29 -5.19 6.82
N GLY A 66 6.06 -6.34 6.19
CA GLY A 66 6.76 -7.56 6.61
C GLY A 66 8.29 -7.30 6.68
N PRO A 67 9.05 -8.14 7.39
CA PRO A 67 10.49 -7.95 7.53
C PRO A 67 11.11 -7.72 6.15
N ARG A 68 11.85 -6.62 5.99
CA ARG A 68 12.56 -6.33 4.74
C ARG A 68 13.51 -7.49 4.48
N LYS A 69 13.17 -8.41 3.56
CA LYS A 69 14.14 -9.43 3.12
C LYS A 69 15.40 -8.68 2.67
N ARG A 70 16.56 -9.11 3.16
CA ARG A 70 17.87 -8.53 2.80
C ARG A 70 18.02 -8.50 1.28
N ALA A 71 18.88 -7.60 0.79
CA ALA A 71 19.21 -7.60 -0.64
C ALA A 71 19.76 -8.99 -1.00
N PRO A 72 19.27 -9.63 -2.08
CA PRO A 72 19.82 -10.90 -2.52
C PRO A 72 21.32 -10.72 -2.80
N ILE A 73 22.13 -11.62 -2.25
CA ILE A 73 23.57 -11.65 -2.49
C ILE A 73 23.77 -11.94 -3.97
N GLY A 74 24.63 -11.15 -4.63
CA GLY A 74 24.97 -11.37 -6.05
C GLY A 74 23.95 -10.84 -7.07
N LEU A 75 22.99 -9.98 -6.70
CA LEU A 75 22.19 -9.25 -7.69
C LEU A 75 22.80 -7.86 -7.95
N THR A 76 23.71 -7.78 -8.91
CA THR A 76 24.40 -6.52 -9.29
C THR A 76 23.86 -5.97 -10.62
N PRO A 77 24.11 -4.69 -10.95
CA PRO A 77 23.74 -4.10 -12.23
C PRO A 77 24.26 -4.91 -13.44
N GLU A 78 25.47 -5.45 -13.35
CA GLU A 78 26.15 -6.18 -14.42
C GLU A 78 25.44 -7.51 -14.71
N ILE A 79 25.07 -8.23 -13.65
CA ILE A 79 24.34 -9.51 -13.75
C ILE A 79 22.95 -9.27 -14.35
N VAL A 80 22.23 -8.26 -13.86
CA VAL A 80 20.92 -7.89 -14.41
C VAL A 80 21.03 -7.48 -15.89
N ARG A 81 22.09 -6.78 -16.28
CA ARG A 81 22.34 -6.42 -17.68
C ARG A 81 22.61 -7.65 -18.55
N GLY A 82 23.44 -8.57 -18.09
CA GLY A 82 23.72 -9.83 -18.79
C GLY A 82 22.46 -10.67 -19.02
N LEU A 83 21.62 -10.81 -17.99
CA LEU A 83 20.35 -11.54 -18.09
C LEU A 83 19.36 -10.85 -19.06
N ASN A 84 19.30 -9.51 -19.05
CA ASN A 84 18.47 -8.77 -19.99
C ASN A 84 18.96 -8.92 -21.45
N ILE A 85 20.27 -8.96 -21.70
CA ILE A 85 20.84 -9.24 -23.04
C ILE A 85 20.48 -10.65 -23.52
N GLN A 86 20.41 -11.61 -22.61
CA GLN A 86 19.92 -12.98 -22.90
C GLN A 86 18.39 -13.03 -23.11
N GLY A 87 17.69 -11.91 -23.01
CA GLY A 87 16.24 -11.80 -23.21
C GLY A 87 15.40 -12.15 -21.99
N ILE A 88 16.01 -12.39 -20.82
CA ILE A 88 15.31 -12.72 -19.58
C ILE A 88 14.69 -11.43 -19.01
N PRO A 89 13.36 -11.36 -18.83
CA PRO A 89 12.70 -10.16 -18.34
C PRO A 89 12.93 -9.96 -16.84
N ASP A 90 12.91 -8.70 -16.39
CA ASP A 90 13.06 -8.32 -14.99
C ASP A 90 12.10 -9.02 -14.03
N THR A 91 10.91 -9.40 -14.50
CA THR A 91 9.94 -10.21 -13.72
C THR A 91 10.49 -11.59 -13.41
N GLU A 92 11.10 -12.24 -14.40
CA GLU A 92 11.71 -13.56 -14.27
C GLU A 92 12.96 -13.50 -13.39
N ILE A 93 13.82 -12.49 -13.62
CA ILE A 93 14.98 -12.22 -12.76
C ILE A 93 14.52 -12.01 -11.30
N SER A 94 13.43 -11.28 -11.08
CA SER A 94 12.92 -11.07 -9.72
C SER A 94 12.46 -12.38 -9.06
N ILE A 95 11.85 -13.28 -9.83
CA ILE A 95 11.39 -14.60 -9.35
C ILE A 95 12.59 -15.50 -9.06
N MET A 96 13.61 -15.54 -9.93
CA MET A 96 14.85 -16.31 -9.74
C MET A 96 15.56 -15.98 -8.42
N TYR A 97 15.41 -14.75 -7.93
CA TYR A 97 16.00 -14.28 -6.68
C TYR A 97 15.00 -14.26 -5.49
N GLU A 98 13.87 -14.97 -5.61
CA GLU A 98 12.81 -15.08 -4.59
C GLU A 98 12.26 -13.73 -4.11
N ARG A 99 12.14 -12.77 -5.03
CA ARG A 99 11.62 -11.42 -4.79
C ARG A 99 10.26 -11.23 -5.45
N SER A 100 9.60 -10.14 -5.10
CA SER A 100 8.38 -9.74 -5.80
C SER A 100 8.71 -9.41 -7.25
N PHE A 101 7.79 -9.70 -8.18
CA PHE A 101 7.97 -9.49 -9.62
C PHE A 101 8.37 -8.05 -10.02
N THR A 102 8.19 -7.06 -9.13
CA THR A 102 8.57 -5.65 -9.34
C THR A 102 9.95 -5.28 -8.79
N TYR A 103 10.66 -6.21 -8.16
CA TYR A 103 11.86 -5.92 -7.37
C TYR A 103 13.00 -5.38 -8.23
N VAL A 104 13.34 -6.08 -9.32
CA VAL A 104 14.43 -5.67 -10.22
C VAL A 104 14.14 -4.31 -10.86
N GLY A 105 12.91 -4.04 -11.28
CA GLY A 105 12.52 -2.73 -11.80
C GLY A 105 12.70 -1.59 -10.78
N LYS A 106 12.34 -1.83 -9.51
CA LYS A 106 12.61 -0.86 -8.42
C LYS A 106 14.11 -0.69 -8.17
N LEU A 107 14.88 -1.76 -8.31
CA LEU A 107 16.32 -1.77 -8.11
C LEU A 107 17.06 -1.01 -9.22
N LYS A 108 16.66 -1.18 -10.49
CA LYS A 108 17.16 -0.40 -11.64
C LYS A 108 16.94 1.10 -11.44
N LYS A 109 15.74 1.54 -11.03
CA LYS A 109 15.48 2.96 -10.69
C LYS A 109 16.33 3.49 -9.54
N LYS A 110 16.74 2.62 -8.61
CA LYS A 110 17.68 3.00 -7.54
C LYS A 110 19.09 3.15 -8.12
N TRP A 111 19.55 2.17 -8.91
CA TRP A 111 20.86 2.22 -9.55
C TRP A 111 21.01 3.35 -10.54
N GLU A 112 19.96 3.74 -11.25
CA GLU A 112 19.93 4.89 -12.15
C GLU A 112 20.20 6.20 -11.37
N ARG A 113 19.53 6.39 -10.23
CA ARG A 113 19.78 7.53 -9.32
C ARG A 113 21.20 7.53 -8.73
N GLU A 114 21.81 6.36 -8.59
CA GLU A 114 23.19 6.19 -8.14
C GLU A 114 24.21 6.25 -9.29
N GLY A 115 23.78 6.44 -10.54
CA GLY A 115 24.64 6.43 -11.73
C GLY A 115 25.21 5.07 -12.13
N LYS A 116 24.78 3.98 -11.46
CA LYS A 116 25.22 2.59 -11.68
C LYS A 116 24.44 1.87 -12.79
N TRP A 117 23.31 2.43 -13.20
CA TRP A 117 22.52 1.93 -14.31
C TRP A 117 22.41 2.98 -15.42
N LYS A 118 22.72 2.57 -16.64
CA LYS A 118 22.55 3.35 -17.86
C LYS A 118 21.88 2.45 -18.89
N GLY A 119 20.67 2.82 -19.31
CA GLY A 119 19.92 2.11 -20.34
C GLY A 119 18.45 1.88 -19.97
N PRO A 120 17.66 1.39 -20.93
CA PRO A 120 16.23 1.17 -20.77
C PRO A 120 15.93 0.23 -19.60
N THR A 121 15.02 0.68 -18.72
CA THR A 121 14.45 -0.17 -17.67
C THR A 121 13.32 -1.04 -18.23
N ASN A 122 12.79 -0.68 -19.41
CA ASN A 122 11.67 -1.35 -20.04
C ASN A 122 12.15 -2.37 -21.09
N MET A 123 11.74 -3.63 -20.96
CA MET A 123 12.01 -4.69 -21.95
C MET A 123 11.54 -4.32 -23.37
N ARG A 124 10.52 -3.47 -23.50
CA ARG A 124 10.04 -2.97 -24.80
C ARG A 124 11.07 -2.09 -25.53
N GLU A 125 11.91 -1.39 -24.78
CA GLU A 125 12.98 -0.54 -25.33
C GLU A 125 14.23 -1.36 -25.63
N ILE A 126 14.48 -2.43 -24.85
CA ILE A 126 15.60 -3.37 -25.09
C ILE A 126 15.38 -4.16 -26.40
N LYS A 127 14.15 -4.59 -26.69
CA LYS A 127 13.81 -5.32 -27.93
C LYS A 127 13.79 -4.47 -29.20
N LYS A 128 13.93 -3.14 -29.09
CA LYS A 128 13.94 -2.22 -30.24
C LYS A 128 15.36 -1.90 -30.76
N GLY A 129 16.40 -2.34 -30.06
CA GLY A 129 17.79 -2.22 -30.47
C GLY A 129 18.26 -3.44 -31.24
#